data_AF-A0A4Y9YHG3-F1
#
_entry.id   AF-A0A4Y9YHG3-F1
#
_cell.length_a   1.000
_cell.length_b   1.000
_cell.length_c   1.000
_cell.angle_alpha   90.00
_cell.angle_beta   90.00
_cell.angle_gamma   90.00
#
_symmetry.space_group_name_H-M   'P 1'
#
loop_
_entity.id
_entity.type
_entity.pdbx_description
1 polymer ?
#
loop_
_entity_poly.entity_id
_entity_poly.type
_entity_poly.pdbx_seq_one_letter_code
_entity_poly.pdbx_strand_id
1 'polypeptide(L)'
;MDPAIAKQLVDKMYEKRKAAALDLEKLVRDCHQQGDDKRIGQIVDQLIEMFSTVSNALHVRNGGLIGLAGTAIALGVDIAPYMERFLEPLLICFSDPENRVRYFSAECLYNIAKVSKGEVLVYFNTIFDALSKLAADPELSVKNGAELLDRLLKDIVAESASFYVPHYPETEKIRERGNEGDADLGIVIPHPGDFDGMDKPGAKRAFSLARFIPLLSDRIYVISPFTRSFLVSWITVLDSVPELELITYLPEFIDGLLKYLSDPTEDVRIATENQLAEFLREIREVTVVRKHQEEQLKKQEAGLAEQKQLDGSRDSRPPELTIPNSAFLKDNENAVSDFESDTVDAEHGSQFDERDTGVWIPGQGVHIDYAAIIEILIQQLDGHHDEIQQSTALLWFAEFLSFAPEVMVPFTPRLILSILPNLAHHVPMIQSSANRTNKLLASVIKALPAPTDPPSRQSTANANGVPSR
;
A
#
# COMPACT_ATOMS: atom_id res chain seq x y z
N MET A 1 -29.01 -31.31 1.97
CA MET A 1 -29.89 -30.73 0.92
C MET A 1 -31.04 -31.68 0.59
N ASP A 2 -32.08 -31.21 -0.11
CA ASP A 2 -33.19 -32.07 -0.58
C ASP A 2 -32.66 -33.23 -1.46
N PRO A 3 -33.05 -34.50 -1.23
CA PRO A 3 -32.60 -35.64 -2.04
C PRO A 3 -32.81 -35.49 -3.55
N ALA A 4 -33.87 -34.80 -3.98
CA ALA A 4 -34.16 -34.56 -5.39
C ALA A 4 -33.12 -33.60 -6.01
N ILE A 5 -32.77 -32.53 -5.28
CA ILE A 5 -31.75 -31.57 -5.69
C ILE A 5 -30.38 -32.25 -5.72
N ALA A 6 -30.02 -32.98 -4.65
CA ALA A 6 -28.76 -33.73 -4.57
C ALA A 6 -28.57 -34.66 -5.77
N LYS A 7 -29.61 -35.42 -6.12
CA LYS A 7 -29.58 -36.36 -7.25
C LYS A 7 -29.38 -35.67 -8.59
N GLN A 8 -30.00 -34.51 -8.82
CA GLN A 8 -29.84 -33.78 -10.07
C GLN A 8 -28.50 -33.04 -10.16
N LEU A 9 -27.96 -32.60 -9.02
CA LEU A 9 -26.66 -31.91 -8.95
C LEU A 9 -25.48 -32.83 -9.33
N VAL A 10 -25.66 -34.14 -9.20
CA VAL A 10 -24.69 -35.16 -9.66
C VAL A 10 -25.05 -35.79 -11.00
N ASP A 11 -25.98 -35.21 -11.77
CA ASP A 11 -26.27 -35.74 -13.11
C ASP A 11 -25.08 -35.52 -14.07
N LYS A 12 -24.91 -36.43 -15.03
CA LYS A 12 -23.85 -36.32 -16.05
C LYS A 12 -24.10 -35.13 -17.00
N MET A 13 -25.36 -34.75 -17.20
CA MET A 13 -25.73 -33.62 -18.04
C MET A 13 -25.55 -32.29 -17.30
N TYR A 14 -24.83 -31.37 -17.94
CA TYR A 14 -24.57 -30.02 -17.40
C TYR A 14 -25.87 -29.23 -17.15
N GLU A 15 -26.81 -29.23 -18.10
CA GLU A 15 -28.08 -28.48 -17.98
C GLU A 15 -28.90 -28.90 -16.76
N LYS A 16 -28.90 -30.19 -16.42
CA LYS A 16 -29.61 -30.67 -15.22
C LYS A 16 -28.95 -30.21 -13.94
N ARG A 17 -27.62 -30.16 -13.89
CA ARG A 17 -26.90 -29.64 -12.72
C ARG A 17 -27.14 -28.14 -12.55
N LYS A 18 -27.18 -27.39 -13.65
CA LYS A 18 -27.54 -25.98 -13.65
C LYS A 18 -28.96 -25.75 -13.14
N ALA A 19 -29.93 -26.53 -13.61
CA ALA A 19 -31.31 -26.48 -13.11
C ALA A 19 -31.38 -26.82 -11.61
N ALA A 20 -30.68 -27.87 -11.17
CA ALA A 20 -30.59 -28.25 -9.77
C ALA A 20 -29.99 -27.14 -8.89
N ALA A 21 -28.99 -26.41 -9.40
CA ALA A 21 -28.37 -25.30 -8.69
C ALA A 21 -29.33 -24.11 -8.52
N LEU A 22 -30.21 -23.85 -9.49
CA LEU A 22 -31.27 -22.84 -9.35
C LEU A 22 -32.33 -23.26 -8.33
N ASP A 23 -32.65 -24.55 -8.25
CA ASP A 23 -33.56 -25.05 -7.22
C ASP A 23 -32.90 -25.05 -5.83
N LEU A 24 -31.60 -25.33 -5.76
CA LEU A 24 -30.81 -25.18 -4.54
C LEU A 24 -30.76 -23.72 -4.09
N GLU A 25 -30.63 -22.78 -5.02
CA GLU A 25 -30.64 -21.34 -4.72
C GLU A 25 -31.94 -20.92 -4.03
N LYS A 26 -33.09 -21.35 -4.56
CA LYS A 26 -34.41 -21.10 -3.93
C LYS A 26 -34.46 -21.70 -2.52
N LEU A 27 -34.04 -22.95 -2.37
CA LEU A 27 -34.02 -23.62 -1.07
C LEU A 27 -33.16 -22.87 -0.05
N VAL A 28 -31.97 -22.39 -0.46
CA VAL A 28 -31.07 -21.65 0.42
C VAL A 28 -31.65 -20.28 0.78
N ARG A 29 -32.30 -19.57 -0.16
CA ARG A 29 -33.03 -18.32 0.13
C ARG A 29 -34.13 -18.54 1.15
N ASP A 30 -34.90 -19.62 1.02
CA ASP A 30 -35.97 -19.97 1.97
C ASP A 30 -35.40 -20.29 3.36
N CYS A 31 -34.29 -21.03 3.43
CA CYS A 31 -33.62 -21.33 4.69
C CYS A 31 -33.10 -20.05 5.35
N HIS A 32 -32.50 -19.14 4.57
CA HIS A 32 -31.96 -17.89 5.07
C HIS A 32 -33.06 -16.96 5.60
N GLN A 33 -34.20 -16.85 4.88
CA GLN A 33 -35.38 -16.11 5.36
C GLN A 33 -35.97 -16.66 6.66
N GLN A 34 -35.80 -17.97 6.91
CA GLN A 34 -36.25 -18.64 8.13
C GLN A 34 -35.21 -18.60 9.26
N GLY A 35 -33.99 -18.10 9.00
CA GLY A 35 -32.88 -18.16 9.96
C GLY A 35 -32.37 -19.58 10.23
N ASP A 36 -32.52 -20.51 9.28
CA ASP A 36 -32.07 -21.90 9.42
C ASP A 36 -30.60 -22.06 9.00
N ASP A 37 -29.71 -21.37 9.72
CA ASP A 37 -28.26 -21.38 9.50
C ASP A 37 -27.66 -22.79 9.62
N LYS A 38 -28.26 -23.62 10.48
CA LYS A 38 -27.84 -25.02 10.65
C LYS A 38 -28.03 -25.80 9.36
N ARG A 39 -29.17 -25.64 8.69
CA ARG A 39 -29.45 -26.31 7.42
C ARG A 39 -28.59 -25.76 6.29
N ILE A 40 -28.32 -24.46 6.26
CA ILE A 40 -27.37 -23.86 5.31
C ILE A 40 -25.98 -24.46 5.51
N GLY A 41 -25.48 -24.50 6.76
CA GLY A 41 -24.20 -25.14 7.08
C GLY A 41 -24.14 -26.60 6.62
N GLN A 42 -25.19 -27.40 6.85
CA GLN A 42 -25.25 -28.77 6.35
C GLN A 42 -25.26 -28.89 4.82
N ILE A 43 -25.89 -27.93 4.12
CA ILE A 43 -25.84 -27.87 2.65
C ILE A 43 -24.41 -27.60 2.19
N VAL A 44 -23.73 -26.61 2.80
CA VAL A 44 -22.34 -26.27 2.50
C VAL A 44 -21.42 -27.47 2.75
N ASP A 45 -21.54 -28.14 3.90
CA ASP A 45 -20.70 -29.30 4.26
C ASP A 45 -20.87 -30.45 3.24
N GLN A 46 -22.11 -30.71 2.78
CA GLN A 46 -22.37 -31.72 1.74
C GLN A 46 -21.75 -31.33 0.39
N LEU A 47 -21.78 -30.05 0.00
CA LEU A 47 -21.16 -29.59 -1.24
C LEU A 47 -19.64 -29.70 -1.19
N ILE A 48 -19.02 -29.38 -0.05
CA ILE A 48 -17.58 -29.54 0.19
C ILE A 48 -17.17 -31.00 -0.03
N GLU A 49 -17.90 -31.96 0.57
CA GLU A 49 -17.61 -33.39 0.42
C GLU A 49 -17.61 -33.85 -1.05
N MET A 50 -18.52 -33.28 -1.87
CA MET A 50 -18.64 -33.61 -3.29
C MET A 50 -17.38 -33.25 -4.09
N PHE A 51 -16.83 -32.04 -3.93
CA PHE A 51 -15.71 -31.56 -4.74
C PHE A 51 -14.32 -31.85 -4.16
N SER A 52 -14.21 -31.91 -2.83
CA SER A 52 -12.93 -32.12 -2.12
C SER A 52 -12.44 -33.56 -2.20
N THR A 53 -13.36 -34.51 -2.37
CA THR A 53 -13.03 -35.91 -2.54
C THR A 53 -12.53 -36.15 -3.96
N VAL A 54 -11.20 -36.17 -4.15
CA VAL A 54 -10.56 -36.31 -5.48
C VAL A 54 -10.97 -37.60 -6.21
N SER A 55 -11.29 -38.67 -5.47
CA SER A 55 -11.78 -39.94 -6.04
C SER A 55 -13.22 -39.88 -6.57
N ASN A 56 -13.99 -38.83 -6.27
CA ASN A 56 -15.33 -38.67 -6.80
C ASN A 56 -15.30 -38.49 -8.31
N ALA A 57 -16.32 -39.01 -8.99
CA ALA A 57 -16.45 -38.82 -10.42
C ALA A 57 -16.55 -37.33 -10.78
N LEU A 58 -15.97 -36.94 -11.92
CA LEU A 58 -15.89 -35.54 -12.38
C LEU A 58 -17.24 -34.79 -12.32
N HIS A 59 -18.34 -35.47 -12.67
CA HIS A 59 -19.66 -34.85 -12.66
C HIS A 59 -20.18 -34.54 -11.25
N VAL A 60 -19.80 -35.34 -10.25
CA VAL A 60 -20.10 -35.11 -8.83
C VAL A 60 -19.32 -33.89 -8.33
N ARG A 61 -18.02 -33.87 -8.58
CA ARG A 61 -17.13 -32.78 -8.15
C ARG A 61 -17.56 -31.43 -8.72
N ASN A 62 -17.79 -31.39 -10.03
CA ASN A 62 -18.32 -30.22 -10.70
C ASN A 62 -19.73 -29.85 -10.22
N GLY A 63 -20.55 -30.84 -9.86
CA GLY A 63 -21.86 -30.61 -9.22
C GLY A 63 -21.73 -29.86 -7.91
N GLY A 64 -20.78 -30.25 -7.05
CA GLY A 64 -20.48 -29.58 -5.79
C GLY A 64 -20.07 -28.12 -5.99
N LEU A 65 -19.17 -27.86 -6.96
CA LEU A 65 -18.72 -26.50 -7.29
C LEU A 65 -19.88 -25.61 -7.81
N ILE A 66 -20.71 -26.14 -8.72
CA ILE A 66 -21.87 -25.41 -9.25
C ILE A 66 -22.90 -25.15 -8.12
N GLY A 67 -23.14 -26.13 -7.25
CA GLY A 67 -24.05 -25.98 -6.12
C GLY A 67 -23.55 -24.97 -5.08
N LEU A 68 -22.24 -24.92 -4.83
CA LEU A 68 -21.63 -23.93 -3.95
C LEU A 68 -21.76 -22.51 -4.52
N ALA A 69 -21.54 -22.35 -5.83
CA ALA A 69 -21.78 -21.06 -6.50
C ALA A 69 -23.26 -20.62 -6.39
N GLY A 70 -24.21 -21.54 -6.61
CA GLY A 70 -25.64 -21.26 -6.41
C GLY A 70 -25.99 -20.90 -4.95
N THR A 71 -25.34 -21.56 -3.98
CA THR A 71 -25.49 -21.25 -2.55
C THR A 71 -24.97 -19.85 -2.23
N ALA A 72 -23.82 -19.46 -2.77
CA ALA A 72 -23.27 -18.11 -2.61
C ALA A 72 -24.19 -17.05 -3.23
N ILE A 73 -24.72 -17.29 -4.44
CA ILE A 73 -25.68 -16.38 -5.10
C ILE A 73 -26.96 -16.21 -4.28
N ALA A 74 -27.45 -17.27 -3.64
CA ALA A 74 -28.63 -17.23 -2.79
C ALA A 74 -28.43 -16.35 -1.55
N LEU A 75 -27.27 -16.49 -0.90
CA LEU A 75 -26.95 -15.80 0.35
C LEU A 75 -26.44 -14.36 0.14
N GLY A 76 -25.88 -14.05 -1.03
CA GLY A 76 -25.29 -12.74 -1.23
C GLY A 76 -24.05 -12.57 -0.35
N VAL A 77 -23.98 -11.46 0.40
CA VAL A 77 -22.89 -11.18 1.33
C VAL A 77 -22.93 -12.10 2.57
N ASP A 78 -24.10 -12.65 2.92
CA ASP A 78 -24.29 -13.57 4.05
C ASP A 78 -23.66 -14.96 3.84
N ILE A 79 -22.95 -15.17 2.72
CA ILE A 79 -22.04 -16.30 2.54
C ILE A 79 -20.80 -16.18 3.44
N ALA A 80 -20.43 -14.96 3.87
CA ALA A 80 -19.19 -14.67 4.57
C ALA A 80 -18.93 -15.53 5.83
N PRO A 81 -19.92 -15.79 6.71
CA PRO A 81 -19.76 -16.69 7.86
C PRO A 81 -19.36 -18.13 7.49
N TYR A 82 -19.65 -18.55 6.26
CA TYR A 82 -19.41 -19.91 5.79
C TYR A 82 -18.09 -20.04 5.01
N MET A 83 -17.46 -18.93 4.60
CA MET A 83 -16.28 -18.94 3.73
C MET A 83 -15.10 -19.75 4.29
N GLU A 84 -14.83 -19.67 5.60
CA GLU A 84 -13.74 -20.42 6.24
C GLU A 84 -13.86 -21.94 6.01
N ARG A 85 -15.09 -22.46 5.90
CA ARG A 85 -15.33 -23.90 5.76
C ARG A 85 -14.94 -24.44 4.39
N PHE A 86 -15.20 -23.67 3.33
CA PHE A 86 -15.06 -24.15 1.96
C PHE A 86 -13.89 -23.53 1.20
N LEU A 87 -13.31 -22.41 1.65
CA LEU A 87 -12.34 -21.68 0.85
C LEU A 87 -11.06 -22.49 0.62
N GLU A 88 -10.46 -23.07 1.65
CA GLU A 88 -9.26 -23.91 1.49
C GLU A 88 -9.55 -25.13 0.59
N PRO A 89 -10.61 -25.95 0.82
CA PRO A 89 -10.97 -27.03 -0.09
C PRO A 89 -11.21 -26.57 -1.54
N LEU A 90 -11.79 -25.38 -1.73
CA LEU A 90 -12.03 -24.80 -3.04
C LEU A 90 -10.71 -24.40 -3.73
N LEU A 91 -9.79 -23.78 -3.00
CA LEU A 91 -8.48 -23.39 -3.54
C LEU A 91 -7.61 -24.61 -3.88
N ILE A 92 -7.74 -25.73 -3.16
CA ILE A 92 -7.09 -27.00 -3.54
C ILE A 92 -7.51 -27.44 -4.95
N CYS A 93 -8.76 -27.17 -5.35
CA CYS A 93 -9.25 -27.50 -6.69
C CYS A 93 -8.57 -26.69 -7.82
N PHE A 94 -7.87 -25.60 -7.51
CA PHE A 94 -7.11 -24.82 -8.51
C PHE A 94 -5.88 -25.58 -9.02
N SER A 95 -5.43 -26.60 -8.30
CA SER A 95 -4.32 -27.47 -8.71
C SER A 95 -4.79 -28.87 -9.10
N ASP A 96 -6.10 -29.06 -9.36
CA ASP A 96 -6.65 -30.36 -9.71
C ASP A 96 -6.07 -30.88 -11.03
N PRO A 97 -5.79 -32.18 -11.20
CA PRO A 97 -5.35 -32.73 -12.48
C PRO A 97 -6.33 -32.46 -13.63
N GLU A 98 -7.64 -32.45 -13.35
CA GLU A 98 -8.66 -32.22 -14.37
C GLU A 98 -8.87 -30.73 -14.61
N ASN A 99 -8.58 -30.28 -15.83
CA ASN A 99 -8.75 -28.87 -16.22
C ASN A 99 -10.16 -28.33 -15.95
N ARG A 100 -11.18 -29.18 -16.10
CA ARG A 100 -12.58 -28.79 -15.92
C ARG A 100 -12.89 -28.47 -14.46
N VAL A 101 -12.22 -29.12 -13.51
CA VAL A 101 -12.35 -28.82 -12.09
C VAL A 101 -11.66 -27.50 -11.76
N ARG A 102 -10.45 -27.28 -12.30
CA ARG A 102 -9.73 -25.99 -12.15
C ARG A 102 -10.56 -24.83 -12.70
N TYR A 103 -11.15 -24.99 -13.88
CA TYR A 103 -12.06 -24.00 -14.48
C TYR A 103 -13.28 -23.72 -13.59
N PHE A 104 -14.04 -24.75 -13.19
CA PHE A 104 -15.25 -24.54 -12.39
C PHE A 104 -14.97 -24.03 -10.98
N SER A 105 -13.81 -24.32 -10.40
CA SER A 105 -13.42 -23.79 -9.11
C SER A 105 -13.08 -22.31 -9.20
N ALA A 106 -12.37 -21.87 -10.25
CA ALA A 106 -12.14 -20.45 -10.52
C ALA A 106 -13.47 -19.70 -10.76
N GLU A 107 -14.39 -20.27 -11.55
CA GLU A 107 -15.74 -19.71 -11.78
C GLU A 107 -16.58 -19.67 -10.49
N CYS A 108 -16.47 -20.69 -9.63
CA CYS A 108 -17.13 -20.72 -8.33
C CYS A 108 -16.63 -19.58 -7.43
N LEU A 109 -15.31 -19.41 -7.31
CA LEU A 109 -14.72 -18.35 -6.51
C LEU A 109 -14.99 -16.94 -7.09
N TYR A 110 -15.08 -16.79 -8.42
CA TYR A 110 -15.57 -15.55 -9.05
C TYR A 110 -16.97 -15.19 -8.55
N ASN A 111 -17.90 -16.15 -8.54
CA ASN A 111 -19.26 -15.89 -8.08
C ASN A 111 -19.30 -15.56 -6.57
N ILE A 112 -18.49 -16.23 -5.75
CA ILE A 112 -18.36 -15.93 -4.32
C ILE A 112 -17.80 -14.52 -4.09
N ALA A 113 -16.70 -14.16 -4.76
CA ALA A 113 -16.10 -12.83 -4.66
C ALA A 113 -17.09 -11.72 -5.10
N LYS A 114 -17.85 -11.99 -6.17
CA LYS A 114 -18.85 -11.05 -6.71
C LYS A 114 -19.93 -10.70 -5.70
N VAL A 115 -20.36 -11.67 -4.89
CA VAL A 115 -21.44 -11.46 -3.90
C VAL A 115 -20.93 -11.01 -2.54
N SER A 116 -19.73 -11.44 -2.14
CA SER A 116 -19.13 -11.12 -0.83
C SER A 116 -18.36 -9.79 -0.81
N LYS A 117 -17.92 -9.29 -1.98
CA LYS A 117 -17.22 -8.00 -2.12
C LYS A 117 -16.06 -7.88 -1.12
N GLY A 118 -16.01 -6.82 -0.30
CA GLY A 118 -14.93 -6.56 0.64
C GLY A 118 -14.67 -7.70 1.65
N GLU A 119 -15.68 -8.52 1.99
CA GLU A 119 -15.48 -9.68 2.89
C GLU A 119 -14.46 -10.68 2.32
N VAL A 120 -14.35 -10.79 0.99
CA VAL A 120 -13.40 -11.70 0.34
C VAL A 120 -11.95 -11.32 0.64
N LEU A 121 -11.69 -10.04 0.95
CA LEU A 121 -10.34 -9.52 1.17
C LEU A 121 -9.68 -10.07 2.43
N VAL A 122 -10.46 -10.59 3.40
CA VAL A 122 -9.93 -11.31 4.58
C VAL A 122 -9.07 -12.50 4.15
N TYR A 123 -9.34 -13.08 2.98
CA TYR A 123 -8.63 -14.23 2.43
C TYR A 123 -7.74 -13.87 1.24
N PHE A 124 -7.44 -12.58 1.03
CA PHE A 124 -6.72 -12.10 -0.14
C PHE A 124 -5.42 -12.87 -0.40
N ASN A 125 -4.57 -13.05 0.62
CA ASN A 125 -3.26 -13.67 0.45
C ASN A 125 -3.35 -15.11 -0.09
N THR A 126 -4.27 -15.93 0.42
CA THR A 126 -4.41 -17.32 -0.02
C THR A 126 -5.02 -17.40 -1.41
N ILE A 127 -5.99 -16.52 -1.72
CA ILE A 127 -6.60 -16.42 -3.04
C ILE A 127 -5.57 -15.94 -4.07
N PHE A 128 -4.78 -14.91 -3.75
CA PHE A 128 -3.71 -14.39 -4.59
C PHE A 128 -2.66 -15.47 -4.90
N ASP A 129 -2.20 -16.21 -3.88
CA ASP A 129 -1.22 -17.28 -4.08
C ASP A 129 -1.76 -18.37 -5.01
N ALA A 130 -3.03 -18.74 -4.88
CA ALA A 130 -3.68 -19.72 -5.75
C ALA A 130 -3.87 -19.19 -7.19
N LEU A 131 -4.28 -17.93 -7.35
CA LEU A 131 -4.45 -17.28 -8.65
C LEU A 131 -3.14 -17.10 -9.40
N SER A 132 -2.06 -16.75 -8.71
CA SER A 132 -0.73 -16.59 -9.34
C SER A 132 -0.25 -17.87 -10.04
N LYS A 133 -0.66 -19.04 -9.51
CA LYS A 133 -0.42 -20.35 -10.13
C LYS A 133 -1.32 -20.58 -11.35
N LEU A 134 -2.61 -20.24 -11.25
CA LEU A 134 -3.55 -20.34 -12.37
C LEU A 134 -3.21 -19.42 -13.56
N ALA A 135 -2.56 -18.28 -13.33
CA ALA A 135 -2.08 -17.41 -14.41
C ALA A 135 -1.16 -18.15 -15.41
N ALA A 136 -0.44 -19.17 -14.94
CA ALA A 136 0.44 -20.01 -15.74
C ALA A 136 -0.17 -21.38 -16.12
N ASP A 137 -1.49 -21.59 -15.96
CA ASP A 137 -2.12 -22.88 -16.26
C ASP A 137 -1.90 -23.32 -17.72
N PRO A 138 -1.62 -24.60 -18.01
CA PRO A 138 -1.45 -25.04 -19.40
C PRO A 138 -2.73 -24.94 -20.24
N GLU A 139 -3.91 -24.94 -19.62
CA GLU A 139 -5.20 -24.92 -20.30
C GLU A 139 -5.72 -23.49 -20.46
N LEU A 140 -5.93 -23.06 -21.71
CA LEU A 140 -6.41 -21.70 -22.01
C LEU A 140 -7.78 -21.41 -21.39
N SER A 141 -8.69 -22.38 -21.38
CA SER A 141 -10.01 -22.20 -20.77
C SER A 141 -9.92 -21.89 -19.28
N VAL A 142 -8.98 -22.53 -18.56
CA VAL A 142 -8.72 -22.26 -17.15
C VAL A 142 -8.13 -20.87 -16.95
N LYS A 143 -7.17 -20.45 -17.79
CA LYS A 143 -6.64 -19.08 -17.75
C LYS A 143 -7.73 -18.02 -17.92
N ASN A 144 -8.62 -18.20 -18.90
CA ASN A 144 -9.73 -17.27 -19.13
C ASN A 144 -10.69 -17.20 -17.93
N GLY A 145 -10.94 -18.33 -17.26
CA GLY A 145 -11.74 -18.36 -16.03
C GLY A 145 -11.05 -17.65 -14.86
N ALA A 146 -9.74 -17.87 -14.70
CA ALA A 146 -8.92 -17.20 -13.69
C ALA A 146 -8.83 -15.68 -13.92
N GLU A 147 -8.74 -15.24 -15.17
CA GLU A 147 -8.68 -13.82 -15.55
C GLU A 147 -9.94 -13.04 -15.12
N LEU A 148 -11.13 -13.66 -15.21
CA LEU A 148 -12.37 -13.03 -14.75
C LEU A 148 -12.36 -12.80 -13.24
N LEU A 149 -11.86 -13.77 -12.47
CA LEU A 149 -11.70 -13.68 -11.02
C LEU A 149 -10.62 -12.66 -10.64
N ASP A 150 -9.47 -12.71 -11.32
CA ASP A 150 -8.36 -11.78 -11.15
C ASP A 150 -8.80 -10.33 -11.32
N ARG A 151 -9.48 -10.03 -12.44
CA ARG A 151 -10.00 -8.68 -12.71
C ARG A 151 -10.99 -8.22 -11.66
N LEU A 152 -11.93 -9.08 -11.26
CA LEU A 152 -12.90 -8.74 -10.22
C LEU A 152 -12.22 -8.48 -8.86
N LEU A 153 -11.21 -9.26 -8.48
CA LEU A 153 -10.49 -9.02 -7.24
C LEU A 153 -9.70 -7.72 -7.28
N LYS A 154 -9.11 -7.37 -8.44
CA LYS A 154 -8.46 -6.06 -8.63
C LYS A 154 -9.44 -4.91 -8.46
N ASP A 155 -10.64 -5.03 -9.04
CA ASP A 155 -11.71 -4.04 -8.86
C ASP A 155 -12.09 -3.91 -7.36
N ILE A 156 -12.28 -5.03 -6.66
CA ILE A 156 -12.60 -5.02 -5.21
C ILE A 156 -11.46 -4.40 -4.39
N VAL A 157 -10.20 -4.70 -4.70
CA VAL A 157 -9.04 -4.11 -4.00
C VAL A 157 -8.98 -2.61 -4.23
N ALA A 158 -9.08 -2.17 -5.48
CA ALA A 158 -9.08 -0.74 -5.82
C ALA A 158 -10.24 0.01 -5.16
N GLU A 159 -11.42 -0.60 -5.06
CA GLU A 159 -12.60 0.03 -4.48
C GLU A 159 -12.63 0.03 -2.96
N SER A 160 -12.00 -0.94 -2.28
CA SER A 160 -12.33 -1.21 -0.86
C SER A 160 -11.17 -1.61 0.04
N ALA A 161 -9.97 -1.91 -0.49
CA ALA A 161 -8.87 -2.42 0.31
C ALA A 161 -8.39 -1.45 1.41
N SER A 162 -8.52 -0.15 1.18
CA SER A 162 -8.03 0.88 2.10
C SER A 162 -8.96 1.17 3.28
N PHE A 163 -10.24 0.79 3.25
CA PHE A 163 -11.19 1.18 4.31
C PHE A 163 -12.16 0.06 4.73
N TYR A 164 -12.26 -1.05 4.00
CA TYR A 164 -13.26 -2.07 4.31
C TYR A 164 -12.94 -2.80 5.61
N VAL A 165 -13.89 -2.79 6.55
CA VAL A 165 -13.86 -3.55 7.80
C VAL A 165 -14.83 -4.75 7.67
N PRO A 166 -14.40 -5.98 8.02
CA PRO A 166 -15.29 -7.15 8.02
C PRO A 166 -16.46 -6.95 8.99
N HIS A 167 -17.66 -7.38 8.60
CA HIS A 167 -18.89 -7.19 9.38
C HIS A 167 -19.32 -8.44 10.15
N TYR A 168 -18.76 -9.61 9.81
CA TYR A 168 -19.16 -10.88 10.40
C TYR A 168 -18.17 -11.35 11.47
N PRO A 169 -18.64 -11.83 12.64
CA PRO A 169 -17.76 -12.30 13.71
C PRO A 169 -16.80 -13.42 13.26
N GLU A 170 -17.21 -14.27 12.33
CA GLU A 170 -16.37 -15.32 11.76
C GLU A 170 -15.20 -14.74 10.96
N THR A 171 -15.45 -13.74 10.11
CA THR A 171 -14.40 -13.11 9.29
C THR A 171 -13.51 -12.19 10.14
N GLU A 172 -14.07 -11.52 11.15
CA GLU A 172 -13.31 -10.79 12.18
C GLU A 172 -12.34 -11.71 12.93
N LYS A 173 -12.79 -12.89 13.40
CA LYS A 173 -11.93 -13.86 14.11
C LYS A 173 -10.77 -14.37 13.28
N ILE A 174 -10.95 -14.50 11.97
CA ILE A 174 -9.86 -14.89 11.05
C ILE A 174 -8.83 -13.77 10.98
N ARG A 175 -9.30 -12.52 10.91
CA ARG A 175 -8.43 -11.34 10.93
C ARG A 175 -7.66 -11.21 12.26
N GLU A 176 -8.29 -11.57 13.37
CA GLU A 176 -7.69 -11.61 14.72
C GLU A 176 -6.67 -12.74 14.89
N ARG A 177 -6.94 -13.96 14.40
CA ARG A 177 -6.02 -15.10 14.50
C ARG A 177 -4.67 -14.83 13.84
N GLY A 178 -4.65 -14.09 12.73
CA GLY A 178 -3.39 -13.70 12.08
C GLY A 178 -2.54 -12.67 12.84
N ASN A 179 -2.88 -12.34 14.09
CA ASN A 179 -2.29 -11.24 14.86
C ASN A 179 -1.41 -11.68 16.05
N GLU A 180 -1.20 -12.99 16.27
CA GLU A 180 -0.43 -13.49 17.44
C GLU A 180 1.09 -13.23 17.35
N GLY A 181 1.61 -12.69 16.24
CA GLY A 181 3.03 -12.36 16.08
C GLY A 181 3.35 -10.99 15.48
N ASP A 182 2.34 -10.18 15.14
CA ASP A 182 2.48 -9.13 14.10
C ASP A 182 1.70 -7.84 14.41
N ALA A 183 1.58 -7.53 15.71
CA ALA A 183 0.73 -6.45 16.21
C ALA A 183 1.13 -5.03 15.74
N ASP A 184 2.28 -4.88 15.07
CA ASP A 184 2.87 -3.59 14.69
C ASP A 184 2.93 -3.34 13.16
N LEU A 185 2.46 -4.29 12.35
CA LEU A 185 2.54 -4.21 10.88
C LEU A 185 1.24 -3.74 10.21
N GLY A 186 0.21 -3.36 10.96
CA GLY A 186 -1.09 -3.00 10.39
C GLY A 186 -1.22 -1.54 9.94
N ILE A 187 -0.75 -1.20 8.72
CA ILE A 187 -0.98 0.09 8.02
C ILE A 187 -0.30 1.29 8.70
N VAL A 188 0.57 1.98 7.95
CA VAL A 188 1.62 2.85 8.49
C VAL A 188 1.11 4.22 8.93
N ILE A 189 -0.09 4.67 8.57
CA ILE A 189 -0.58 6.00 8.98
C ILE A 189 -2.11 6.01 9.14
N PRO A 190 -2.65 6.47 10.28
CA PRO A 190 -4.07 6.83 10.41
C PRO A 190 -4.41 7.93 9.41
N HIS A 191 -5.34 7.65 8.50
CA HIS A 191 -5.84 8.62 7.55
C HIS A 191 -6.92 9.49 8.23
N PRO A 192 -7.13 10.78 7.88
CA PRO A 192 -8.13 11.62 8.54
C PRO A 192 -9.56 11.07 8.48
N GLY A 193 -9.86 10.18 7.51
CA GLY A 193 -11.12 9.44 7.42
C GLY A 193 -11.30 8.37 8.50
N ASP A 194 -10.22 7.90 9.14
CA ASP A 194 -10.28 6.93 10.26
C ASP A 194 -10.87 7.56 11.55
N PHE A 195 -11.06 8.87 11.57
CA PHE A 195 -11.67 9.60 12.68
C PHE A 195 -13.13 9.99 12.44
N ASP A 196 -13.70 9.70 11.25
CA ASP A 196 -15.09 10.03 10.94
C ASP A 196 -16.06 8.97 11.52
N GLY A 197 -16.13 8.92 12.85
CA GLY A 197 -17.35 8.64 13.61
C GLY A 197 -18.02 7.26 13.55
N MET A 198 -17.55 6.29 12.76
CA MET A 198 -18.12 4.92 12.75
C MET A 198 -17.13 3.79 13.07
N ASP A 199 -15.83 4.03 13.05
CA ASP A 199 -14.84 3.02 13.38
C ASP A 199 -14.71 2.86 14.90
N LYS A 200 -15.09 1.67 15.39
CA LYS A 200 -14.72 1.26 16.75
C LYS A 200 -13.19 1.34 16.85
N PRO A 201 -12.62 2.02 17.86
CA PRO A 201 -11.17 1.99 18.06
C PRO A 201 -10.71 0.53 18.19
N GLY A 202 -9.97 0.04 17.18
CA GLY A 202 -9.53 -1.35 17.08
C GLY A 202 -10.17 -2.19 15.96
N ALA A 203 -11.09 -1.65 15.17
CA ALA A 203 -11.62 -2.33 13.99
C ALA A 203 -10.51 -2.58 12.95
N LYS A 204 -10.26 -3.86 12.62
CA LYS A 204 -9.20 -4.25 11.69
C LYS A 204 -9.76 -4.30 10.27
N ARG A 205 -9.13 -3.56 9.36
CA ARG A 205 -9.43 -3.65 7.92
C ARG A 205 -9.25 -5.08 7.40
N ALA A 206 -10.05 -5.46 6.42
CA ALA A 206 -10.07 -6.81 5.85
C ALA A 206 -8.77 -7.12 5.09
N PHE A 207 -8.33 -6.18 4.24
CA PHE A 207 -7.04 -6.24 3.58
C PHE A 207 -5.93 -5.62 4.45
N SER A 208 -4.71 -6.13 4.30
CA SER A 208 -3.56 -5.66 5.07
C SER A 208 -2.32 -5.76 4.20
N LEU A 209 -1.88 -4.62 3.65
CA LEU A 209 -0.74 -4.61 2.75
C LEU A 209 0.49 -5.25 3.40
N ALA A 210 0.85 -4.86 4.62
CA ALA A 210 2.04 -5.41 5.28
C ALA A 210 2.03 -6.94 5.44
N ARG A 211 0.86 -7.55 5.69
CA ARG A 211 0.76 -9.02 5.75
C ARG A 211 0.86 -9.67 4.37
N PHE A 212 0.56 -8.91 3.32
CA PHE A 212 0.70 -9.36 1.95
C PHE A 212 2.14 -9.26 1.45
N ILE A 213 2.92 -8.26 1.90
CA ILE A 213 4.28 -8.01 1.42
C ILE A 213 5.23 -9.22 1.56
N PRO A 214 5.27 -10.00 2.66
CA PRO A 214 6.10 -11.20 2.72
C PRO A 214 5.78 -12.22 1.62
N LEU A 215 4.49 -12.43 1.34
CA LEU A 215 4.06 -13.30 0.25
C LEU A 215 4.49 -12.75 -1.11
N LEU A 216 4.35 -11.43 -1.33
CA LEU A 216 4.81 -10.80 -2.57
C LEU A 216 6.33 -10.93 -2.76
N SER A 217 7.11 -10.65 -1.71
CA SER A 217 8.57 -10.74 -1.71
C SER A 217 9.05 -12.17 -2.02
N ASP A 218 8.41 -13.18 -1.45
CA ASP A 218 8.72 -14.58 -1.77
C ASP A 218 8.38 -14.94 -3.24
N ARG A 219 7.28 -14.38 -3.76
CA ARG A 219 6.77 -14.73 -5.10
C ARG A 219 7.36 -13.91 -6.23
N ILE A 220 7.98 -12.76 -5.96
CA ILE A 220 8.52 -11.89 -7.01
C ILE A 220 9.63 -12.57 -7.83
N TYR A 221 10.27 -13.63 -7.32
CA TYR A 221 11.35 -14.34 -8.01
C TYR A 221 10.91 -15.49 -8.93
N VAL A 222 9.61 -15.58 -9.27
CA VAL A 222 9.11 -16.58 -10.23
C VAL A 222 9.78 -16.46 -11.61
N ILE A 223 9.79 -17.58 -12.34
CA ILE A 223 10.41 -17.68 -13.67
C ILE A 223 9.37 -17.52 -14.79
N SER A 224 8.14 -18.00 -14.57
CA SER A 224 7.08 -18.00 -15.59
C SER A 224 6.71 -16.56 -16.03
N PRO A 225 6.84 -16.20 -17.32
CA PRO A 225 6.47 -14.87 -17.80
C PRO A 225 5.00 -14.53 -17.52
N PHE A 226 4.11 -15.52 -17.61
CA PHE A 226 2.69 -15.33 -17.29
C PHE A 226 2.48 -14.92 -15.83
N THR A 227 3.21 -15.54 -14.90
CA THR A 227 3.13 -15.19 -13.48
C THR A 227 3.80 -13.84 -13.21
N ARG A 228 4.87 -13.49 -13.93
CA ARG A 228 5.48 -12.16 -13.85
C ARG A 228 4.52 -11.05 -14.33
N SER A 229 3.86 -11.23 -15.47
CA SER A 229 2.80 -10.32 -15.93
C SER A 229 1.69 -10.18 -14.89
N PHE A 230 1.26 -11.28 -14.27
CA PHE A 230 0.28 -11.27 -13.19
C PHE A 230 0.76 -10.43 -12.00
N LEU A 231 1.99 -10.65 -11.53
CA LEU A 231 2.56 -9.93 -10.39
C LEU A 231 2.73 -8.44 -10.66
N VAL A 232 3.27 -8.06 -11.82
CA VAL A 232 3.39 -6.64 -12.20
C VAL A 232 2.01 -5.99 -12.25
N SER A 233 1.02 -6.64 -12.87
CA SER A 233 -0.35 -6.12 -12.93
C SER A 233 -0.98 -5.93 -11.54
N TRP A 234 -0.70 -6.81 -10.58
CA TRP A 234 -1.16 -6.64 -9.19
C TRP A 234 -0.44 -5.53 -8.45
N ILE A 235 0.87 -5.41 -8.63
CA ILE A 235 1.66 -4.31 -8.08
C ILE A 235 1.11 -2.97 -8.59
N THR A 236 0.81 -2.84 -9.89
CA THR A 236 0.18 -1.64 -10.46
C THR A 236 -1.17 -1.31 -9.83
N VAL A 237 -2.02 -2.31 -9.54
CA VAL A 237 -3.32 -2.06 -8.90
C VAL A 237 -3.13 -1.62 -7.45
N LEU A 238 -2.25 -2.28 -6.69
CA LEU A 238 -1.96 -1.90 -5.31
C LEU A 238 -1.34 -0.50 -5.21
N ASP A 239 -0.47 -0.16 -6.15
CA ASP A 239 0.15 1.16 -6.29
C ASP A 239 -0.87 2.25 -6.63
N SER A 240 -1.89 1.92 -7.42
CA SER A 240 -2.95 2.87 -7.79
C SER A 240 -3.88 3.27 -6.65
N VAL A 241 -3.75 2.66 -5.46
CA VAL A 241 -4.52 2.99 -4.25
C VAL A 241 -3.61 3.75 -3.27
N PRO A 242 -3.66 5.10 -3.25
CA PRO A 242 -2.70 5.91 -2.48
C PRO A 242 -2.71 5.62 -0.99
N GLU A 243 -3.87 5.26 -0.42
CA GLU A 243 -4.03 4.96 1.00
C GLU A 243 -3.37 3.64 1.44
N LEU A 244 -2.94 2.79 0.49
CA LEU A 244 -2.15 1.59 0.80
C LEU A 244 -0.67 1.91 1.01
N GLU A 245 -0.18 3.02 0.46
CA GLU A 245 1.21 3.49 0.61
C GLU A 245 2.25 2.43 0.23
N LEU A 246 2.07 1.78 -0.93
CA LEU A 246 2.88 0.65 -1.39
C LEU A 246 4.38 0.95 -1.43
N ILE A 247 4.73 2.18 -1.77
CA ILE A 247 6.10 2.71 -1.80
C ILE A 247 6.89 2.49 -0.50
N THR A 248 6.21 2.46 0.65
CA THR A 248 6.84 2.20 1.96
C THR A 248 7.51 0.81 2.01
N TYR A 249 6.95 -0.15 1.26
CA TYR A 249 7.41 -1.53 1.19
C TYR A 249 8.24 -1.83 -0.06
N LEU A 250 8.53 -0.82 -0.89
CA LEU A 250 9.28 -0.98 -2.13
C LEU A 250 10.60 -1.77 -1.98
N PRO A 251 11.42 -1.58 -0.92
CA PRO A 251 12.65 -2.37 -0.74
C PRO A 251 12.44 -3.89 -0.76
N GLU A 252 11.28 -4.36 -0.31
CA GLU A 252 10.99 -5.79 -0.13
C GLU A 252 10.81 -6.54 -1.46
N PHE A 253 10.54 -5.83 -2.56
CA PHE A 253 10.25 -6.45 -3.86
C PHE A 253 10.90 -5.77 -5.07
N ILE A 254 11.52 -4.59 -4.93
CA ILE A 254 12.13 -3.86 -6.05
C ILE A 254 13.25 -4.66 -6.75
N ASP A 255 14.05 -5.43 -6.02
CA ASP A 255 15.06 -6.32 -6.63
C ASP A 255 14.42 -7.33 -7.60
N GLY A 256 13.27 -7.88 -7.22
CA GLY A 256 12.49 -8.76 -8.08
C GLY A 256 11.97 -8.09 -9.34
N LEU A 257 11.45 -6.87 -9.22
CA LEU A 257 11.02 -6.07 -10.37
C LEU A 257 12.18 -5.72 -11.30
N LEU A 258 13.34 -5.35 -10.77
CA LEU A 258 14.52 -5.09 -11.59
C LEU A 258 14.88 -6.32 -12.44
N LYS A 259 14.78 -7.54 -11.89
CA LYS A 259 14.98 -8.79 -12.66
C LYS A 259 13.98 -8.98 -13.81
N TYR A 260 12.79 -8.39 -13.73
CA TYR A 260 11.79 -8.49 -14.80
C TYR A 260 12.10 -7.59 -16.00
N LEU A 261 12.97 -6.58 -15.85
CA LEU A 261 13.47 -5.78 -16.97
C LEU A 261 14.23 -6.61 -18.02
N SER A 262 14.67 -7.80 -17.65
CA SER A 262 15.37 -8.74 -18.54
C SER A 262 14.52 -9.95 -18.91
N ASP A 263 13.20 -9.87 -18.69
CA ASP A 263 12.27 -10.92 -19.08
C ASP A 263 12.30 -11.14 -20.61
N PRO A 264 12.23 -12.39 -21.11
CA PRO A 264 12.16 -12.65 -22.54
C PRO A 264 10.91 -12.04 -23.21
N THR A 265 9.80 -11.92 -22.48
CA THR A 265 8.54 -11.35 -22.96
C THR A 265 8.58 -9.82 -22.88
N GLU A 266 8.41 -9.18 -24.03
CA GLU A 266 8.45 -7.71 -24.16
C GLU A 266 7.40 -7.00 -23.33
N ASP A 267 6.15 -7.51 -23.31
CA ASP A 267 5.07 -6.93 -22.53
C ASP A 267 5.39 -6.91 -21.02
N VAL A 268 6.07 -7.93 -20.50
CA VAL A 268 6.52 -7.98 -19.09
C VAL A 268 7.54 -6.87 -18.84
N ARG A 269 8.52 -6.71 -19.75
CA ARG A 269 9.55 -5.66 -19.62
C ARG A 269 8.93 -4.27 -19.64
N ILE A 270 8.05 -3.99 -20.62
CA ILE A 270 7.39 -2.68 -20.76
C ILE A 270 6.52 -2.37 -19.54
N ALA A 271 5.71 -3.32 -19.08
CA ALA A 271 4.87 -3.12 -17.89
C ALA A 271 5.72 -2.85 -16.64
N THR A 272 6.84 -3.59 -16.50
CA THR A 272 7.78 -3.41 -15.38
C THR A 272 8.46 -2.04 -15.44
N GLU A 273 8.94 -1.62 -16.61
CA GLU A 273 9.58 -0.31 -16.82
C GLU A 273 8.62 0.83 -16.45
N ASN A 274 7.38 0.76 -16.93
CA ASN A 274 6.35 1.74 -16.60
C ASN A 274 6.09 1.80 -15.08
N GLN A 275 5.98 0.66 -14.42
CA GLN A 275 5.73 0.61 -12.98
C GLN A 275 6.92 1.14 -12.16
N LEU A 276 8.16 0.85 -12.56
CA LEU A 276 9.35 1.41 -11.92
C LEU A 276 9.47 2.92 -12.14
N ALA A 277 9.09 3.42 -13.32
CA ALA A 277 9.04 4.85 -13.59
C ALA A 277 7.99 5.56 -12.72
N GLU A 278 6.84 4.92 -12.49
CA GLU A 278 5.79 5.43 -11.61
C GLU A 278 6.24 5.50 -10.15
N PHE A 279 6.84 4.43 -9.61
CA PHE A 279 7.43 4.48 -8.27
C PHE A 279 8.47 5.60 -8.14
N LEU A 280 9.33 5.79 -9.14
CA LEU A 280 10.34 6.86 -9.09
C LEU A 280 9.70 8.26 -9.11
N ARG A 281 8.60 8.43 -9.85
CA ARG A 281 7.80 9.65 -9.87
C ARG A 281 7.15 9.90 -8.50
N GLU A 282 6.52 8.89 -7.92
CA GLU A 282 5.90 8.96 -6.60
C GLU A 282 6.93 9.28 -5.50
N ILE A 283 8.09 8.60 -5.48
CA ILE A 283 9.19 8.90 -4.55
C ILE A 283 9.54 10.39 -4.63
N ARG A 284 9.71 10.93 -5.85
CA ARG A 284 10.03 12.34 -6.06
C ARG A 284 8.93 13.25 -5.49
N GLU A 285 7.66 12.97 -5.79
CA GLU A 285 6.52 13.76 -5.32
C GLU A 285 6.44 13.77 -3.78
N VAL A 286 6.52 12.60 -3.15
CA VAL A 286 6.55 12.45 -1.68
C VAL A 286 7.74 13.20 -1.06
N THR A 287 8.93 13.10 -1.68
CA THR A 287 10.12 13.84 -1.21
C THR A 287 9.88 15.35 -1.19
N VAL A 288 9.29 15.86 -2.27
CA VAL A 288 9.03 17.29 -2.43
C VAL A 288 8.00 17.76 -1.42
N VAL A 289 6.90 17.01 -1.22
CA VAL A 289 5.88 17.32 -0.22
C VAL A 289 6.50 17.37 1.18
N ARG A 290 7.30 16.36 1.54
CA ARG A 290 7.99 16.31 2.84
C ARG A 290 8.91 17.51 3.06
N LYS A 291 9.71 17.89 2.06
CA LYS A 291 10.60 19.07 2.16
C LYS A 291 9.82 20.37 2.39
N HIS A 292 8.73 20.57 1.66
CA HIS A 292 7.88 21.76 1.84
C HIS A 292 7.28 21.81 3.25
N GLN A 293 6.83 20.68 3.78
CA GLN A 293 6.31 20.58 5.15
C GLN A 293 7.39 20.90 6.19
N GLU A 294 8.58 20.32 6.06
CA GLU A 294 9.72 20.60 6.96
C GLU A 294 10.12 22.09 6.94
N GLU A 295 10.07 22.75 5.78
CA GLU A 295 10.33 24.19 5.65
C GLU A 295 9.24 25.06 6.28
N GLN A 296 7.96 24.68 6.14
CA GLN A 296 6.85 25.38 6.77
C GLN A 296 6.92 25.28 8.30
N LEU A 297 7.20 24.08 8.83
CA LEU A 297 7.37 23.87 10.27
C LEU A 297 8.53 24.71 10.82
N LYS A 298 9.69 24.75 10.13
CA LYS A 298 10.82 25.60 10.52
C LYS A 298 10.47 27.09 10.53
N LYS A 299 9.68 27.57 9.55
CA LYS A 299 9.22 28.97 9.51
C LYS A 299 8.25 29.28 10.65
N GLN A 300 7.35 28.35 10.97
CA GLN A 300 6.41 28.50 12.08
C GLN A 300 7.13 28.53 13.43
N GLU A 301 8.11 27.64 13.64
CA GLU A 301 8.95 27.63 14.85
C GLU A 301 9.78 28.91 14.99
N ALA A 302 10.35 29.41 13.90
CA ALA A 302 11.10 30.67 13.90
C ALA A 302 10.19 31.86 14.26
N GLY A 303 8.98 31.93 13.70
CA GLY A 303 8.00 32.97 14.02
C GLY A 303 7.53 32.91 15.48
N LEU A 304 7.28 31.72 16.02
CA LEU A 304 6.94 31.52 17.44
C LEU A 304 8.10 31.89 18.37
N ALA A 305 9.34 31.63 17.96
CA ALA A 305 10.53 32.04 18.71
C ALA A 305 10.70 33.57 18.73
N GLU A 306 10.49 34.24 17.59
CA GLU A 306 10.48 35.71 17.50
C GLU A 306 9.34 36.33 18.33
N GLN A 307 8.15 35.75 18.28
CA GLN A 307 7.00 36.23 19.06
C GLN A 307 7.21 36.04 20.57
N LYS A 308 7.83 34.93 21.01
CA LYS A 308 8.24 34.73 22.41
C LYS A 308 9.33 35.72 22.84
N GLN A 309 10.25 36.13 21.96
CA GLN A 309 11.24 37.16 22.25
C GLN A 309 10.61 38.56 22.37
N LEU A 310 9.57 38.84 21.58
CA LEU A 310 8.81 40.10 21.64
C LEU A 310 7.91 40.19 22.89
N ASP A 311 7.26 39.10 23.30
CA ASP A 311 6.39 39.09 24.49
C ASP A 311 7.20 39.07 25.80
N GLY A 312 8.37 38.41 25.81
CA GLY A 312 9.34 38.51 26.91
C GLY A 312 9.92 39.93 27.11
N SER A 313 9.79 40.81 26.11
CA SER A 313 10.16 42.23 26.21
C SER A 313 9.00 43.14 26.66
N ARG A 314 7.76 42.63 26.74
CA ARG A 314 6.60 43.39 27.26
C ARG A 314 6.41 43.26 28.78
N ASP A 315 7.02 42.26 29.41
CA ASP A 315 6.98 42.05 30.87
C ASP A 315 7.92 42.98 31.66
N SER A 316 8.62 43.89 30.98
CA SER A 316 9.41 44.98 31.57
C SER A 316 8.64 46.31 31.62
N ARG A 317 7.45 46.31 32.25
CA ARG A 317 6.92 47.55 32.88
C ARG A 317 6.99 47.39 34.41
N PRO A 318 7.51 48.38 35.14
CA PRO A 318 7.74 48.23 36.57
C PRO A 318 6.42 48.13 37.34
N PRO A 319 6.37 47.39 38.46
CA PRO A 319 5.23 47.40 39.36
C PRO A 319 5.16 48.78 40.03
N GLU A 320 4.16 49.58 39.65
CA GLU A 320 3.89 50.84 40.36
C GLU A 320 3.30 50.51 41.73
N LEU A 321 3.94 51.08 42.74
CA LEU A 321 3.78 50.78 44.16
C LEU A 321 2.33 50.94 44.64
N THR A 322 1.93 49.96 45.44
CA THR A 322 0.66 49.86 46.15
C THR A 322 0.45 51.06 47.08
N ILE A 323 -0.67 51.78 46.92
CA ILE A 323 -1.26 52.59 47.99
C ILE A 323 -2.63 51.98 48.30
N PRO A 324 -2.90 51.52 49.55
CA PRO A 324 -4.17 50.93 49.92
C PRO A 324 -5.11 52.01 50.48
N ASN A 325 -6.24 52.27 49.83
CA ASN A 325 -7.57 52.09 50.43
C ASN A 325 -8.73 52.66 49.60
N SER A 326 -9.88 52.02 49.85
CA SER A 326 -11.27 52.46 49.69
C SER A 326 -11.87 52.55 48.29
N ALA A 327 -12.67 51.51 47.99
CA ALA A 327 -14.09 51.56 47.65
C ALA A 327 -14.59 52.78 46.87
N PHE A 328 -15.21 52.56 45.70
CA PHE A 328 -16.59 52.95 45.41
C PHE A 328 -17.03 52.46 44.02
N LEU A 329 -18.27 51.97 43.97
CA LEU A 329 -19.05 51.50 42.81
C LEU A 329 -19.39 52.61 41.79
N LYS A 330 -19.60 52.21 40.53
CA LYS A 330 -20.70 52.57 39.57
C LYS A 330 -20.19 52.47 38.12
N ASP A 331 -20.71 51.57 37.29
CA ASP A 331 -22.01 51.53 36.57
C ASP A 331 -22.08 52.45 35.34
N ASN A 332 -22.57 51.83 34.24
CA ASN A 332 -23.31 52.40 33.10
C ASN A 332 -22.57 53.30 32.10
N GLU A 333 -22.88 53.34 30.79
CA GLU A 333 -23.76 52.62 29.86
C GLU A 333 -23.49 53.24 28.47
N ASN A 334 -23.76 52.49 27.40
CA ASN A 334 -24.30 52.92 26.09
C ASN A 334 -23.75 54.16 25.34
N ALA A 335 -23.39 53.98 24.05
CA ALA A 335 -24.18 54.52 22.94
C ALA A 335 -23.59 54.21 21.56
N VAL A 336 -24.53 53.98 20.65
CA VAL A 336 -24.47 53.71 19.21
C VAL A 336 -24.43 55.03 18.43
N SER A 337 -23.72 55.11 17.29
CA SER A 337 -24.25 55.64 16.01
C SER A 337 -23.19 55.84 14.91
N ASP A 338 -23.46 55.20 13.77
CA ASP A 338 -23.26 55.60 12.36
C ASP A 338 -22.58 56.94 12.02
N PHE A 339 -21.68 56.91 11.02
CA PHE A 339 -21.93 57.54 9.70
C PHE A 339 -20.85 57.16 8.67
N GLU A 340 -21.31 56.85 7.45
CA GLU A 340 -20.53 56.62 6.23
C GLU A 340 -19.83 57.90 5.73
N SER A 341 -18.65 57.76 5.10
CA SER A 341 -18.29 58.49 3.88
C SER A 341 -17.04 57.89 3.24
N ASP A 342 -17.19 57.48 1.98
CA ASP A 342 -16.16 57.12 1.01
C ASP A 342 -14.94 58.06 1.01
N THR A 343 -13.74 57.49 0.88
CA THR A 343 -12.79 57.91 -0.15
C THR A 343 -11.83 56.75 -0.45
N VAL A 344 -11.88 56.33 -1.72
CA VAL A 344 -10.95 55.42 -2.38
C VAL A 344 -9.53 55.98 -2.37
N ASP A 345 -8.57 55.17 -1.93
CA ASP A 345 -7.25 55.15 -2.55
C ASP A 345 -6.57 53.79 -2.34
N ALA A 346 -5.96 53.35 -3.44
CA ALA A 346 -5.53 52.00 -3.72
C ALA A 346 -4.21 51.63 -3.04
N GLU A 347 -3.87 50.34 -3.18
CA GLU A 347 -2.62 49.66 -2.83
C GLU A 347 -2.54 49.20 -1.37
N HIS A 348 -2.96 47.96 -1.14
CA HIS A 348 -2.13 46.88 -0.58
C HIS A 348 -2.91 45.57 -0.83
N GLY A 349 -2.42 44.77 -1.78
CA GLY A 349 -2.93 43.43 -2.02
C GLY A 349 -2.76 42.61 -0.76
N SER A 350 -3.85 42.45 -0.01
CA SER A 350 -3.94 41.55 1.13
C SER A 350 -3.50 40.16 0.66
N GLN A 351 -2.38 39.73 1.24
CA GLN A 351 -2.03 38.32 1.34
C GLN A 351 -3.31 37.54 1.61
N PHE A 352 -3.58 36.59 0.72
CA PHE A 352 -4.55 35.54 0.99
C PHE A 352 -4.23 34.96 2.37
N ASP A 353 -5.11 35.24 3.32
CA ASP A 353 -5.21 34.55 4.60
C ASP A 353 -5.74 33.15 4.25
N GLU A 354 -4.91 32.32 3.61
CA GLU A 354 -5.10 30.87 3.52
C GLU A 354 -4.95 30.34 4.93
N ARG A 355 -6.04 30.48 5.70
CA ARG A 355 -6.26 29.66 6.88
C ARG A 355 -6.16 28.24 6.40
N ASP A 356 -5.09 27.60 6.83
CA ASP A 356 -4.76 26.19 6.79
C ASP A 356 -6.03 25.36 7.03
N THR A 357 -6.78 25.14 5.96
CA THR A 357 -7.74 24.06 5.94
C THR A 357 -6.86 22.83 5.98
N GLY A 358 -6.89 22.08 7.07
CA GLY A 358 -6.14 20.84 7.29
C GLY A 358 -6.49 19.74 6.27
N VAL A 359 -6.38 20.09 4.99
CA VAL A 359 -6.59 19.30 3.80
C VAL A 359 -5.37 18.42 3.74
N TRP A 360 -5.57 17.16 4.10
CA TRP A 360 -4.57 16.14 3.96
C TRP A 360 -4.08 16.09 2.51
N ILE A 361 -2.75 16.07 2.35
CA ILE A 361 -2.11 15.99 1.03
C ILE A 361 -1.63 14.55 0.85
N PRO A 362 -1.94 13.90 -0.29
CA PRO A 362 -1.36 12.61 -0.64
C PRO A 362 0.17 12.59 -0.48
N GLY A 363 0.70 11.55 0.16
CA GLY A 363 2.13 11.42 0.47
C GLY A 363 2.56 12.01 1.82
N GLN A 364 1.66 12.65 2.57
CA GLN A 364 1.95 13.18 3.90
C GLN A 364 2.18 12.06 4.91
N GLY A 365 3.40 11.98 5.45
CA GLY A 365 3.81 11.02 6.47
C GLY A 365 4.35 9.68 5.94
N VAL A 366 4.34 9.48 4.61
CA VAL A 366 4.85 8.26 3.97
C VAL A 366 6.35 8.11 4.24
N HIS A 367 6.76 6.94 4.73
CA HIS A 367 8.16 6.63 5.04
C HIS A 367 8.84 5.91 3.87
N ILE A 368 9.84 6.55 3.27
CA ILE A 368 10.66 5.94 2.21
C ILE A 368 12.00 5.52 2.79
N ASP A 369 12.29 4.22 2.77
CA ASP A 369 13.61 3.70 3.12
C ASP A 369 14.58 3.82 1.92
N TYR A 370 15.07 5.03 1.70
CA TYR A 370 16.07 5.28 0.66
C TYR A 370 17.33 4.46 0.85
N ALA A 371 17.73 4.18 2.09
CA ALA A 371 18.95 3.44 2.34
C ALA A 371 18.84 2.04 1.73
N ALA A 372 17.80 1.30 2.08
CA ALA A 372 17.57 -0.03 1.52
C ALA A 372 17.43 -0.01 -0.01
N ILE A 373 16.71 0.96 -0.59
CA ILE A 373 16.58 1.10 -2.05
C ILE A 373 17.96 1.34 -2.69
N ILE A 374 18.75 2.29 -2.18
CA ILE A 374 20.08 2.62 -2.72
C ILE A 374 21.00 1.40 -2.63
N GLU A 375 20.97 0.65 -1.54
CA GLU A 375 21.74 -0.59 -1.38
C GLU A 375 21.42 -1.61 -2.46
N ILE A 376 20.14 -1.85 -2.74
CA ILE A 376 19.68 -2.76 -3.79
C ILE A 376 20.15 -2.28 -5.16
N LEU A 377 20.02 -0.98 -5.46
CA LEU A 377 20.47 -0.40 -6.73
C LEU A 377 21.99 -0.48 -6.91
N ILE A 378 22.77 -0.34 -5.84
CA ILE A 378 24.24 -0.48 -5.89
C ILE A 378 24.62 -1.91 -6.29
N GLN A 379 23.90 -2.91 -5.78
CA GLN A 379 24.14 -4.32 -6.10
C GLN A 379 23.90 -4.64 -7.58
N GLN A 380 23.03 -3.88 -8.27
CA GLN A 380 22.79 -4.07 -9.71
C GLN A 380 23.99 -3.68 -10.59
N LEU A 381 24.98 -2.94 -10.07
CA LEU A 381 26.14 -2.45 -10.82
C LEU A 381 27.39 -3.33 -10.69
N ASP A 382 27.25 -4.58 -10.26
CA ASP A 382 28.36 -5.53 -10.10
C ASP A 382 28.94 -6.09 -11.43
N GLY A 383 28.32 -5.74 -12.57
CA GLY A 383 28.71 -6.20 -13.90
C GLY A 383 28.19 -7.58 -14.31
N HIS A 384 27.45 -8.26 -13.44
CA HIS A 384 26.83 -9.57 -13.72
C HIS A 384 25.34 -9.45 -14.12
N HIS A 385 24.70 -8.33 -13.79
CA HIS A 385 23.32 -8.05 -14.15
C HIS A 385 23.16 -7.63 -15.61
N ASP A 386 21.95 -7.72 -16.12
CA ASP A 386 21.61 -7.32 -17.50
C ASP A 386 21.78 -5.82 -17.75
N GLU A 387 21.99 -5.45 -19.01
CA GLU A 387 22.29 -4.07 -19.40
C GLU A 387 21.15 -3.09 -19.07
N ILE A 388 19.88 -3.54 -19.18
CA ILE A 388 18.71 -2.72 -18.87
C ILE A 388 18.63 -2.46 -17.36
N GLN A 389 18.90 -3.48 -16.54
CA GLN A 389 18.94 -3.35 -15.07
C GLN A 389 20.01 -2.34 -14.64
N GLN A 390 21.23 -2.48 -15.15
CA GLN A 390 22.34 -1.58 -14.85
C GLN A 390 22.02 -0.13 -15.25
N SER A 391 21.48 0.07 -16.45
CA SER A 391 21.09 1.40 -16.92
C SER A 391 19.98 2.02 -16.06
N THR A 392 19.00 1.20 -15.66
CA THR A 392 17.89 1.65 -14.79
C THR A 392 18.41 2.06 -13.40
N ALA A 393 19.33 1.30 -12.81
CA ALA A 393 19.94 1.68 -11.53
C ALA A 393 20.72 3.01 -11.62
N LEU A 394 21.48 3.21 -12.70
CA LEU A 394 22.18 4.48 -12.95
C LEU A 394 21.22 5.65 -13.13
N LEU A 395 20.08 5.42 -13.81
CA LEU A 395 19.02 6.41 -13.96
C LEU A 395 18.44 6.81 -12.60
N TRP A 396 18.08 5.84 -11.75
CA TRP A 396 17.57 6.11 -10.41
C TRP A 396 18.56 6.92 -9.56
N PHE A 397 19.85 6.60 -9.61
CA PHE A 397 20.86 7.42 -8.94
C PHE A 397 20.92 8.85 -9.47
N ALA A 398 20.84 9.05 -10.79
CA ALA A 398 20.80 10.39 -11.37
C ALA A 398 19.58 11.18 -10.88
N GLU A 399 18.42 10.53 -10.81
CA GLU A 399 17.18 11.14 -10.33
C GLU A 399 17.28 11.46 -8.82
N PHE A 400 17.74 10.53 -7.97
CA PHE A 400 17.94 10.79 -6.54
C PHE A 400 18.93 11.93 -6.27
N LEU A 401 20.05 11.99 -7.01
CA LEU A 401 21.00 13.11 -6.92
C LEU A 401 20.38 14.46 -7.31
N SER A 402 19.30 14.46 -8.10
CA SER A 402 18.62 15.68 -8.53
C SER A 402 17.65 16.24 -7.50
N PHE A 403 16.89 15.39 -6.79
CA PHE A 403 15.83 15.85 -5.88
C PHE A 403 16.06 15.51 -4.41
N ALA A 404 16.91 14.53 -4.10
CA ALA A 404 17.26 14.10 -2.74
C ALA A 404 18.80 14.00 -2.54
N PRO A 405 19.59 15.03 -2.90
CA PRO A 405 21.05 14.97 -2.81
C PRO A 405 21.54 14.71 -1.38
N GLU A 406 20.87 15.25 -0.37
CA GLU A 406 21.21 15.04 1.05
C GLU A 406 21.15 13.57 1.48
N VAL A 407 20.24 12.79 0.90
CA VAL A 407 20.11 11.34 1.15
C VAL A 407 21.23 10.56 0.48
N MET A 408 21.71 11.03 -0.67
CA MET A 408 22.75 10.35 -1.46
C MET A 408 24.17 10.57 -0.91
N VAL A 409 24.41 11.71 -0.25
CA VAL A 409 25.75 12.12 0.24
C VAL A 409 26.43 11.03 1.10
N PRO A 410 25.77 10.41 2.10
CA PRO A 410 26.36 9.33 2.89
C PRO A 410 26.85 8.12 2.08
N PHE A 411 26.23 7.84 0.93
CA PHE A 411 26.55 6.70 0.07
C PHE A 411 27.67 7.00 -0.95
N THR A 412 28.12 8.26 -1.04
CA THR A 412 29.09 8.73 -2.03
C THR A 412 30.33 7.82 -2.20
N PRO A 413 31.01 7.34 -1.14
CA PRO A 413 32.19 6.48 -1.32
C PRO A 413 31.88 5.21 -2.12
N ARG A 414 30.73 4.61 -1.88
CA ARG A 414 30.28 3.39 -2.57
C ARG A 414 29.76 3.70 -3.97
N LEU A 415 28.98 4.78 -4.11
CA LEU A 415 28.49 5.23 -5.42
C LEU A 415 29.64 5.52 -6.39
N ILE A 416 30.73 6.16 -5.94
CA ILE A 416 31.92 6.39 -6.77
C ILE A 416 32.50 5.07 -7.27
N LEU A 417 32.67 4.08 -6.37
CA LEU A 417 33.22 2.77 -6.73
C LEU A 417 32.33 2.03 -7.73
N SER A 418 31.01 2.16 -7.62
CA SER A 418 30.04 1.52 -8.52
C SER A 418 29.86 2.25 -9.85
N ILE A 419 29.95 3.59 -9.89
CA ILE A 419 29.70 4.38 -11.10
C ILE A 419 30.94 4.46 -12.00
N LEU A 420 32.13 4.60 -11.44
CA LEU A 420 33.36 4.84 -12.23
C LEU A 420 33.65 3.77 -13.29
N PRO A 421 33.51 2.46 -13.03
CA PRO A 421 33.73 1.43 -14.04
C PRO A 421 32.81 1.59 -15.26
N ASN A 422 31.62 2.17 -15.06
CA ASN A 422 30.58 2.30 -16.07
C ASN A 422 30.76 3.52 -17.00
N LEU A 423 31.71 4.43 -16.70
CA LEU A 423 31.97 5.61 -17.56
C LEU A 423 32.58 5.27 -18.93
N ALA A 424 33.31 4.15 -19.00
CA ALA A 424 33.91 3.62 -20.21
C ALA A 424 33.23 2.32 -20.67
N HIS A 425 31.97 2.09 -20.24
CA HIS A 425 31.24 0.89 -20.58
C HIS A 425 31.05 0.79 -22.10
N HIS A 426 31.11 -0.44 -22.64
CA HIS A 426 31.02 -0.70 -24.08
C HIS A 426 29.60 -0.47 -24.63
N VAL A 427 28.58 -0.59 -23.77
CA VAL A 427 27.18 -0.31 -24.09
C VAL A 427 26.92 1.20 -23.98
N PRO A 428 26.53 1.89 -25.07
CA PRO A 428 26.35 3.34 -25.07
C PRO A 428 25.30 3.85 -24.08
N MET A 429 24.23 3.09 -23.85
CA MET A 429 23.16 3.46 -22.92
C MET A 429 23.69 3.54 -21.48
N ILE A 430 24.37 2.49 -21.01
CA ILE A 430 25.01 2.44 -19.69
C ILE A 430 26.05 3.54 -19.57
N GLN A 431 26.91 3.71 -20.59
CA GLN A 431 27.91 4.77 -20.61
C GLN A 431 27.28 6.16 -20.46
N SER A 432 26.23 6.46 -21.22
CA SER A 432 25.53 7.75 -21.17
C SER A 432 24.93 8.00 -19.78
N SER A 433 24.22 7.00 -19.24
CA SER A 433 23.63 7.04 -17.90
C SER A 433 24.71 7.27 -16.83
N ALA A 434 25.80 6.50 -16.86
CA ALA A 434 26.91 6.65 -15.91
C ALA A 434 27.57 8.04 -15.99
N ASN A 435 27.78 8.56 -17.20
CA ASN A 435 28.34 9.90 -17.39
C ASN A 435 27.41 10.99 -16.83
N ARG A 436 26.09 10.85 -17.00
CA ARG A 436 25.10 11.75 -16.40
C ARG A 436 25.15 11.68 -14.87
N THR A 437 25.08 10.48 -14.30
CA THR A 437 25.10 10.25 -12.85
C THR A 437 26.39 10.79 -12.22
N ASN A 438 27.55 10.55 -12.83
CA ASN A 438 28.84 11.04 -12.35
C ASN A 438 28.93 12.58 -12.36
N LYS A 439 28.40 13.24 -13.41
CA LYS A 439 28.35 14.71 -13.45
C LYS A 439 27.50 15.28 -12.32
N LEU A 440 26.34 14.68 -12.05
CA LEU A 440 25.45 15.09 -10.96
C LEU A 440 26.10 14.86 -9.60
N LEU A 441 26.70 13.69 -9.38
CA LEU A 441 27.41 13.36 -8.14
C LEU A 441 28.56 14.35 -7.88
N ALA A 442 29.36 14.64 -8.90
CA ALA A 442 30.43 15.64 -8.79
C ALA A 442 29.89 17.05 -8.47
N SER A 443 28.72 17.42 -9.00
CA SER A 443 28.07 18.69 -8.69
C SER A 443 27.63 18.75 -7.22
N VAL A 444 27.00 17.68 -6.73
CA VAL A 444 26.55 17.57 -5.33
C VAL A 444 27.74 17.66 -4.38
N ILE A 445 28.83 16.92 -4.64
CA ILE A 445 30.04 16.95 -3.81
C ILE A 445 30.66 18.34 -3.77
N LYS A 446 30.71 19.05 -4.91
CA LYS A 446 31.25 20.42 -4.97
C LYS A 446 30.40 21.45 -4.23
N ALA A 447 29.10 21.18 -4.08
CA ALA A 447 28.17 22.06 -3.37
C ALA A 447 28.15 21.82 -1.85
N LEU A 448 28.85 20.79 -1.35
CA LEU A 448 28.94 20.53 0.09
C LEU A 448 29.65 21.69 0.82
N PRO A 449 29.18 22.05 2.02
CA PRO A 449 29.83 23.08 2.82
C PRO A 449 31.26 22.65 3.17
N ALA A 450 32.16 23.62 3.28
CA ALA A 450 33.53 23.36 3.75
C ALA A 450 33.47 22.72 5.15
N PRO A 451 34.32 21.71 5.44
CA PRO A 451 34.36 21.09 6.76
C PRO A 451 34.61 22.17 7.81
N THR A 452 33.76 22.22 8.84
CA THR A 452 33.95 23.11 9.97
C THR A 452 35.22 22.70 10.71
N ASP A 453 36.18 23.61 10.83
CA ASP A 453 37.40 23.36 11.60
C ASP A 453 37.02 22.95 13.04
N PRO A 454 37.64 21.91 13.62
CA PRO A 454 37.41 21.56 15.01
C PRO A 454 37.76 22.78 15.87
N PRO A 455 37.00 23.06 16.96
CA PRO A 455 37.30 24.19 17.82
C PRO A 455 38.74 24.07 18.29
N SER A 456 39.56 25.05 17.89
CA SER A 456 40.96 25.12 18.25
C SER A 456 41.05 25.02 19.76
N ARG A 457 41.71 23.96 20.26
CA ARG A 457 42.11 23.87 21.66
C ARG A 457 42.92 25.12 21.95
N GLN A 458 42.32 26.09 22.65
CA GLN A 458 43.05 27.20 23.21
C GLN A 458 44.12 26.61 24.12
N SER A 459 45.36 26.75 23.67
CA SER A 459 46.56 26.43 24.41
C SER A 459 46.57 27.28 25.69
N THR A 460 46.28 26.65 26.83
CA THR A 460 46.57 27.20 28.15
C THR A 460 48.07 27.20 28.39
N ALA A 461 48.78 28.14 27.76
CA ALA A 461 50.16 28.46 28.07
C ALA A 461 50.23 29.94 28.45
N ASN A 462 50.10 30.23 29.75
CA ASN A 462 50.87 31.26 30.47
C ASN A 462 50.23 31.54 31.84
N ALA A 463 50.67 30.81 32.87
CA ALA A 463 50.69 31.29 34.25
C ALA A 463 51.56 30.37 35.12
N ASN A 464 52.88 30.39 34.92
CA ASN A 464 53.84 29.93 35.93
C ASN A 464 54.92 31.00 36.06
N GLY A 465 54.57 32.11 36.71
CA GLY A 465 55.52 33.04 37.28
C GLY A 465 55.90 32.56 38.68
N VAL A 466 57.09 31.99 38.83
CA VAL A 466 57.74 31.81 40.14
C VAL A 466 58.73 32.96 40.32
N PRO A 467 58.70 33.70 41.44
CA PRO A 467 59.57 34.85 41.65
C PRO A 467 60.96 34.39 42.13
N SER A 468 62.02 34.99 41.59
CA SER A 468 63.39 34.83 42.11
C SER A 468 63.75 36.04 42.98
N ARG A 469 64.40 35.76 44.11
CA ARG A 469 65.06 36.75 44.98
C ARG A 469 66.20 37.48 44.28
#